data_AF-A0A379GIM0-F1
#
_entry.id   AF-A0A379GIM0-F1
#
_cell.length_a   1.000
_cell.length_b   1.000
_cell.length_c   1.000
_cell.angle_alpha   90.00
_cell.angle_beta   90.00
_cell.angle_gamma   90.00
#
_symmetry.space_group_name_H-M   'P 1'
#
loop_
_entity.id
_entity.type
_entity.pdbx_description
1 polymer ?
#
loop_
_entity_poly.entity_id
_entity_poly.type
_entity_poly.pdbx_seq_one_letter_code
_entity_poly.pdbx_strand_id
1 'polypeptide(L)'
;MELGGKSPLIIFDDADLDTAADIAMMANFYSSGQVCTNGTRVFVPEKLKQAFEAKIIERVSRIRVGSPLEMDTNFGPLVSFPHLEKVLSYIELVKLKVQNYFVVVNVYSLVHWRKGLMWRQRYLPIVLMI
;
A
#
# COMPACT_ATOMS: atom_id res chain seq x y z
N MET A 1 -8.89 -18.85 -17.38
CA MET A 1 -7.95 -18.88 -16.23
C MET A 1 -7.86 -17.46 -15.70
N GLU A 2 -8.13 -17.27 -14.41
CA GLU A 2 -7.96 -15.97 -13.74
C GLU A 2 -6.63 -15.98 -12.96
N LEU A 3 -5.72 -15.06 -13.27
CA LEU A 3 -4.39 -14.95 -12.65
C LEU A 3 -4.32 -13.73 -11.72
N GLY A 4 -3.18 -13.51 -11.06
CA GLY A 4 -2.96 -12.31 -10.25
C GLY A 4 -2.86 -11.04 -11.10
N GLY A 5 -3.27 -9.90 -10.55
CA GLY A 5 -3.24 -8.60 -11.22
C GLY A 5 -2.49 -7.54 -10.41
N LYS A 6 -1.62 -6.77 -11.08
CA LYS A 6 -0.91 -5.65 -10.45
C LYS A 6 -1.62 -4.33 -10.75
N SER A 7 -2.82 -4.18 -10.23
CA SER A 7 -3.71 -3.09 -10.65
C SER A 7 -3.15 -1.71 -10.31
N PRO A 8 -3.16 -0.77 -11.27
CA PRO A 8 -2.92 0.64 -10.99
C PRO A 8 -4.21 1.32 -10.50
N LEU A 9 -4.06 2.29 -9.60
CA LEU A 9 -5.05 3.31 -9.28
C LEU A 9 -4.49 4.64 -9.78
N ILE A 10 -5.20 5.33 -10.68
CA ILE A 10 -4.73 6.59 -11.27
C ILE A 10 -5.64 7.70 -10.77
N ILE A 11 -5.06 8.71 -10.13
CA ILE A 11 -5.77 9.90 -9.65
C ILE A 11 -5.58 11.00 -10.69
N PHE A 12 -6.67 11.58 -11.17
CA PHE A 12 -6.60 12.75 -12.06
C PHE A 12 -6.53 14.04 -11.26
N ASP A 13 -6.16 15.13 -11.93
CA ASP A 13 -5.82 16.37 -11.26
C ASP A 13 -7.03 17.20 -10.81
N ASP A 14 -8.22 16.81 -11.28
CA ASP A 14 -9.53 17.31 -10.87
C ASP A 14 -10.23 16.40 -9.84
N ALA A 15 -9.58 15.31 -9.42
CA ALA A 15 -10.16 14.37 -8.47
C ALA A 15 -10.32 14.96 -7.07
N ASP A 16 -11.44 14.65 -6.40
CA ASP A 16 -11.60 14.90 -4.97
C ASP A 16 -10.62 14.04 -4.16
N LEU A 17 -9.69 14.71 -3.47
CA LEU A 17 -8.57 14.01 -2.82
C LEU A 17 -8.99 13.22 -1.57
N ASP A 18 -10.10 13.57 -0.92
CA ASP A 18 -10.63 12.78 0.20
C ASP A 18 -11.19 11.44 -0.28
N THR A 19 -12.06 11.49 -1.29
CA THR A 19 -12.61 10.31 -1.94
C THR A 19 -11.50 9.45 -2.55
N ALA A 20 -10.53 10.07 -3.23
CA ALA A 20 -9.39 9.37 -3.79
C ALA A 20 -8.55 8.65 -2.72
N ALA A 21 -8.36 9.27 -1.55
CA ALA A 21 -7.64 8.67 -0.45
C ALA A 21 -8.41 7.49 0.16
N ASP A 22 -9.73 7.60 0.34
CA ASP A 22 -10.57 6.49 0.81
C ASP A 22 -10.55 5.30 -0.17
N ILE A 23 -10.64 5.57 -1.47
CA ILE A 23 -10.51 4.55 -2.51
C ILE A 23 -9.13 3.89 -2.47
N ALA A 24 -8.06 4.67 -2.33
CA ALA A 24 -6.70 4.14 -2.25
C ALA A 24 -6.50 3.25 -1.02
N MET A 25 -7.08 3.63 0.14
CA MET A 25 -7.06 2.81 1.34
C MET A 25 -7.81 1.49 1.14
N MET A 26 -9.04 1.55 0.61
CA MET A 26 -9.79 0.33 0.31
C MET A 26 -9.02 -0.57 -0.67
N ALA A 27 -8.54 0.00 -1.77
CA ALA A 27 -7.86 -0.74 -2.82
C ALA A 27 -6.54 -1.37 -2.39
N ASN A 28 -5.88 -0.91 -1.32
CA ASN A 28 -4.59 -1.44 -0.86
C ASN A 28 -4.69 -2.32 0.40
N PHE A 29 -5.62 -2.03 1.30
CA PHE A 29 -5.70 -2.67 2.62
C PHE A 29 -6.83 -3.66 2.75
N TYR A 30 -7.79 -3.67 1.83
CA TYR A 30 -8.88 -4.64 1.84
C TYR A 30 -8.35 -6.08 1.80
N SER A 31 -8.88 -6.93 2.68
CA SER A 31 -8.42 -8.32 2.87
C SER A 31 -6.90 -8.43 3.09
N SER A 32 -6.31 -7.47 3.81
CA SER A 32 -4.87 -7.36 4.07
C SER A 32 -4.02 -7.28 2.80
N GLY A 33 -4.58 -6.73 1.72
CA GLY A 33 -3.92 -6.59 0.41
C GLY A 33 -3.85 -7.90 -0.39
N GLN A 34 -4.61 -8.92 -0.01
CA GLN A 34 -4.56 -10.28 -0.59
C GLN A 34 -5.67 -10.52 -1.62
N VAL A 35 -5.85 -9.57 -2.55
CA VAL A 35 -6.87 -9.63 -3.62
C VAL A 35 -6.21 -9.52 -5.00
N CYS A 36 -6.72 -10.25 -5.99
CA CYS A 36 -6.17 -10.24 -7.35
C CYS A 36 -6.26 -8.86 -8.03
N THR A 37 -7.19 -8.01 -7.62
CA THR A 37 -7.43 -6.65 -8.11
C THR A 37 -6.83 -5.56 -7.21
N ASN A 38 -6.02 -5.92 -6.20
CA ASN A 38 -5.44 -4.97 -5.25
C ASN A 38 -4.73 -3.82 -5.98
N GLY A 39 -5.03 -2.58 -5.60
CA GLY A 39 -4.51 -1.33 -6.16
C GLY A 39 -3.08 -1.04 -5.74
N THR A 40 -2.18 -2.01 -5.94
CA THR A 40 -0.78 -2.05 -5.48
C THR A 40 0.10 -0.88 -5.92
N ARG A 41 -0.40 0.00 -6.79
CA ARG A 41 0.28 1.19 -7.30
C ARG A 41 -0.73 2.32 -7.44
N VAL A 42 -0.44 3.46 -6.83
CA VAL A 42 -1.25 4.68 -6.94
C VAL A 42 -0.43 5.73 -7.68
N PHE A 43 -0.96 6.25 -8.78
CA PHE A 43 -0.35 7.30 -9.58
C PHE A 43 -1.07 8.61 -9.28
N VAL A 44 -0.32 9.62 -8.85
CA VAL A 44 -0.86 10.92 -8.45
C VAL A 44 -0.11 12.04 -9.19
N PRO A 45 -0.80 13.09 -9.66
CA PRO A 45 -0.13 14.25 -10.24
C PRO A 45 0.84 14.86 -9.23
N GLU A 46 2.05 15.20 -9.66
CA GLU A 46 3.11 15.69 -8.77
C GLU A 46 2.65 16.86 -7.88
N LYS A 47 1.85 17.78 -8.45
CA LYS A 47 1.27 18.93 -7.74
C LYS A 47 0.33 18.56 -6.57
N LEU A 48 -0.29 17.37 -6.60
CA LEU A 48 -1.23 16.88 -5.58
C LEU A 48 -0.57 15.90 -4.59
N LYS A 49 0.67 15.48 -4.86
CA LYS A 49 1.35 14.41 -4.12
C LYS A 49 1.38 14.62 -2.61
N GLN A 50 1.88 15.78 -2.15
CA GLN A 50 2.01 16.03 -0.70
C GLN A 50 0.65 16.06 0.01
N ALA A 51 -0.35 16.69 -0.61
CA ALA A 51 -1.70 16.75 -0.05
C ALA A 51 -2.35 15.37 0.02
N PHE A 52 -2.17 14.55 -1.02
CA PHE A 52 -2.65 13.18 -1.04
C PHE A 52 -1.94 12.31 0.01
N GLU A 53 -0.61 12.41 0.12
CA GLU A 53 0.17 11.70 1.14
C GLU A 53 -0.34 11.99 2.55
N ALA A 54 -0.59 13.26 2.88
CA ALA A 54 -1.14 13.66 4.18
C ALA A 54 -2.48 12.97 4.48
N LYS A 55 -3.38 12.90 3.49
CA LYS A 55 -4.69 12.24 3.62
C LYS A 55 -4.57 10.72 3.80
N ILE A 56 -3.57 10.10 3.17
CA ILE A 56 -3.25 8.68 3.40
C ILE A 56 -2.69 8.48 4.83
N ILE A 57 -1.80 9.36 5.31
CA ILE A 57 -1.22 9.27 6.68
C ILE A 57 -2.33 9.25 7.72
N GLU A 58 -3.26 10.20 7.59
CA GLU A 58 -4.41 10.31 8.47
C GLU A 58 -5.21 9.00 8.53
N ARG A 59 -5.50 8.39 7.38
CA ARG A 59 -6.29 7.15 7.30
C ARG A 59 -5.52 5.92 7.78
N VAL A 60 -4.23 5.83 7.47
CA VAL A 60 -3.35 4.75 7.97
C VAL A 60 -3.30 4.76 9.50
N SER A 61 -3.30 5.94 10.14
CA SER A 61 -3.30 6.04 11.61
C SER A 61 -4.53 5.42 12.28
N ARG A 62 -5.61 5.17 11.53
CA ARG A 62 -6.87 4.57 12.00
C ARG A 62 -6.90 3.05 11.83
N ILE A 63 -5.86 2.45 11.25
CA ILE A 63 -5.76 1.01 11.09
C ILE A 63 -5.55 0.35 12.46
N ARG A 64 -6.41 -0.62 12.77
CA ARG A 64 -6.36 -1.46 13.97
C ARG A 64 -6.03 -2.88 13.53
N VAL A 65 -4.75 -3.22 13.67
CA VAL A 65 -4.23 -4.54 13.35
C VAL A 65 -4.49 -5.50 14.50
N GLY A 66 -5.02 -6.68 14.22
CA GLY A 66 -5.35 -7.61 15.29
C GLY A 66 -5.91 -8.95 14.82
N SER A 67 -6.52 -9.65 15.77
CA SER A 67 -7.21 -10.92 15.52
C SER A 67 -8.49 -10.66 14.72
N PRO A 68 -8.78 -11.45 13.67
CA PRO A 68 -10.04 -11.34 12.92
C PRO A 68 -11.32 -11.59 13.75
N LEU A 69 -11.19 -12.11 14.97
CA LEU A 69 -12.31 -12.35 15.88
C LEU A 69 -12.69 -11.12 16.71
N GLU A 70 -11.82 -10.11 16.78
CA GLU A 70 -12.08 -8.88 17.54
C GLU A 70 -12.86 -7.89 16.69
N MET A 71 -13.98 -7.38 17.21
CA MET A 71 -14.89 -6.50 16.46
C MET A 71 -14.27 -5.15 16.07
N ASP A 72 -13.24 -4.71 16.80
CA ASP A 72 -12.55 -3.47 16.50
C ASP A 72 -11.44 -3.66 15.45
N THR A 73 -10.97 -4.87 15.18
CA THR A 73 -9.93 -5.14 14.18
C THR A 73 -10.45 -4.84 12.77
N ASN A 74 -9.73 -4.00 12.03
CA ASN A 74 -10.02 -3.69 10.64
C ASN A 74 -8.89 -4.09 9.68
N PHE A 75 -7.84 -4.74 10.20
CA PHE A 75 -6.72 -5.24 9.41
C PHE A 75 -6.19 -6.55 10.01
N GLY A 76 -6.43 -7.65 9.31
CA GLY A 76 -6.09 -9.00 9.77
C GLY A 76 -4.69 -9.48 9.32
N PRO A 77 -4.31 -10.71 9.68
CA PRO A 77 -3.02 -11.28 9.31
C PRO A 77 -2.92 -11.59 7.82
N LEU A 78 -1.68 -11.80 7.36
CA LEU A 78 -1.41 -12.44 6.09
C LEU A 78 -1.71 -13.94 6.15
N VAL A 79 -1.88 -14.58 4.99
CA VAL A 79 -2.29 -15.99 4.89
C VAL A 79 -1.32 -16.98 5.56
N SER A 80 -0.03 -16.65 5.65
CA SER A 80 0.98 -17.54 6.23
C SER A 80 2.27 -16.81 6.64
N PHE A 81 3.04 -17.41 7.54
CA PHE A 81 4.36 -16.90 7.95
C PHE A 81 5.36 -16.80 6.78
N PRO A 82 5.50 -17.79 5.87
CA PRO A 82 6.38 -17.64 4.72
C PRO A 82 5.98 -16.48 3.80
N HIS A 83 4.67 -16.21 3.66
CA HIS A 83 4.22 -15.05 2.91
C HIS A 83 4.61 -13.74 3.64
N LEU A 84 4.42 -13.68 4.95
CA LEU A 84 4.88 -12.55 5.77
C LEU A 84 6.38 -12.30 5.65
N GLU A 85 7.23 -13.31 5.78
CA GLU A 85 8.69 -13.19 5.63
C GLU A 85 9.07 -12.64 4.25
N LYS A 86 8.43 -13.15 3.21
CA LYS A 86 8.61 -12.65 1.85
C LYS A 86 8.20 -11.18 1.72
N VAL A 87 7.06 -10.80 2.31
CA VAL A 87 6.61 -9.41 2.39
C VAL A 87 7.65 -8.52 3.07
N LEU A 88 8.14 -8.93 4.24
CA LEU A 88 9.12 -8.20 5.03
C LEU A 88 10.47 -8.04 4.29
N SER A 89 10.95 -9.09 3.63
CA SER A 89 12.19 -9.02 2.83
C SER A 89 12.11 -7.97 1.72
N TYR A 90 10.93 -7.76 1.11
CA TYR A 90 10.75 -6.73 0.10
C TYR A 90 10.73 -5.31 0.70
N ILE A 91 10.17 -5.16 1.90
CA ILE A 91 10.21 -3.89 2.63
C ILE A 91 11.67 -3.53 2.96
N GLU A 92 12.47 -4.50 3.41
CA GLU A 92 13.88 -4.30 3.71
C GLU A 92 14.69 -3.86 2.48
N LEU A 93 14.45 -4.50 1.32
CA LEU A 93 15.09 -4.11 0.06
C LEU A 93 14.79 -2.66 -0.37
N VAL A 94 13.65 -2.11 0.05
CA VAL A 94 13.28 -0.72 -0.22
C VAL A 94 13.93 0.22 0.79
N LYS A 95 13.94 -0.13 2.08
CA LYS A 95 14.61 0.66 3.14
C LYS A 95 16.10 0.86 2.86
N LEU A 96 16.80 -0.17 2.39
CA LEU A 96 18.23 -0.09 2.06
C LEU A 96 18.54 0.88 0.90
N LYS A 97 17.53 1.27 0.11
CA LYS A 97 17.69 2.15 -1.05
C LYS A 97 17.34 3.61 -0.77
N VAL A 98 16.81 3.92 0.40
CA VAL A 98 16.36 5.27 0.79
C VAL A 98 16.93 5.57 2.18
N GLN A 99 18.10 6.22 2.22
CA GLN A 99 18.67 6.74 3.47
C GLN A 99 17.79 7.88 4.00
N ASN A 100 17.50 7.82 5.30
CA ASN A 100 16.61 8.65 6.11
C ASN A 100 15.12 8.28 6.12
N TYR A 101 14.58 8.31 7.34
CA TYR A 101 13.20 8.13 7.80
C TYR A 101 12.85 6.75 8.39
N PHE A 102 12.72 6.81 9.72
CA PHE A 102 12.36 5.78 10.67
C PHE A 102 10.91 5.34 10.47
N VAL A 103 10.66 4.03 10.39
CA VAL A 103 9.32 3.50 10.11
C VAL A 103 9.12 2.14 10.80
N VAL A 104 8.26 2.14 11.82
CA VAL A 104 7.56 0.97 12.38
C VAL A 104 6.39 0.67 11.45
N VAL A 105 6.59 -0.27 10.50
CA VAL A 105 5.59 -0.72 9.50
C VAL A 105 4.70 0.41 8.91
N ASN A 106 5.27 1.58 8.63
CA ASN A 106 4.62 2.63 7.83
C ASN A 106 4.60 2.19 6.38
N VAL A 107 3.41 2.34 5.85
CA VAL A 107 3.03 2.30 4.45
C VAL A 107 3.49 3.59 3.75
N TYR A 108 4.80 3.86 3.78
CA TYR A 108 5.44 4.88 2.94
C TYR A 108 6.67 4.27 2.29
N SER A 109 6.51 3.78 1.08
CA SER A 109 7.64 3.64 0.17
C SER A 109 7.45 4.57 -1.02
N LEU A 110 8.25 5.63 -1.06
CA LEU A 110 8.57 6.34 -2.30
C LEU A 110 9.60 5.48 -3.04
N VAL A 111 9.15 4.70 -4.03
CA VAL A 111 10.09 4.06 -4.96
C VAL A 111 10.26 4.99 -6.14
N HIS A 112 11.32 5.81 -6.10
CA HIS A 112 11.79 6.51 -7.28
C HIS A 112 12.23 5.48 -8.34
N TRP A 113 11.89 5.80 -9.59
CA TRP A 113 11.97 5.02 -10.82
C TRP A 113 13.22 4.11 -10.97
N ARG A 114 13.28 2.93 -10.34
CA ARG A 114 14.32 1.90 -10.60
C ARG A 114 13.80 0.47 -10.63
N LYS A 115 14.26 -0.23 -11.67
CA LYS A 115 13.80 -1.53 -12.20
C LYS A 115 13.86 -2.65 -11.13
N GLY A 116 12.73 -3.26 -10.79
CA GLY A 116 12.69 -4.52 -10.04
C GLY A 116 11.46 -4.76 -9.16
N LEU A 117 11.01 -3.74 -8.41
CA LEU A 117 9.83 -3.88 -7.53
C LEU A 117 8.50 -3.75 -8.28
N MET A 118 8.48 -3.02 -9.40
CA MET A 118 7.27 -2.74 -10.19
C MET A 118 6.68 -3.97 -10.90
N TRP A 119 7.45 -5.01 -11.24
CA TRP A 119 6.98 -6.00 -12.23
C TRP A 119 6.39 -7.31 -11.66
N ARG A 120 6.49 -7.54 -10.34
CA ARG A 120 5.91 -8.75 -9.73
C ARG A 120 4.70 -8.41 -8.88
N GLN A 121 3.65 -9.22 -9.02
CA GLN A 121 2.50 -9.23 -8.12
C GLN A 121 2.94 -9.70 -6.74
N ARG A 122 2.56 -8.95 -5.72
CA ARG A 122 2.92 -9.19 -4.34
C ARG A 122 1.71 -8.77 -3.54
N TYR A 123 1.05 -9.74 -2.92
CA TYR A 123 -0.10 -9.51 -2.05
C TYR A 123 0.36 -8.81 -0.79
N LEU A 124 0.54 -7.49 -0.92
CA LEU A 124 1.17 -6.58 0.01
C LEU A 124 0.18 -5.45 0.31
N PRO A 125 -0.05 -5.14 1.59
CA PRO A 125 -0.80 -3.97 2.02
C PRO A 125 0.10 -2.72 1.99
N ILE A 126 0.68 -2.42 0.82
CA ILE A 126 1.59 -1.27 0.66
C ILE A 126 1.06 -0.38 -0.46
N VAL A 127 0.72 0.85 -0.10
CA VAL A 127 0.47 1.92 -1.07
C VAL A 127 1.82 2.34 -1.65
N LEU A 128 2.07 1.96 -2.90
CA LEU A 128 3.19 2.51 -3.66
C LEU A 128 2.70 3.75 -4.43
N MET A 129 3.07 4.95 -3.97
CA MET A 129 2.77 6.20 -4.66
C MET A 129 3.89 6.54 -5.64
N ILE A 130 3.53 6.75 -6.91
CA ILE A 130 4.43 7.13 -8.01
C ILE A 130 3.99 8.46 -8.58
#